data_AF-A0A9E7JIV4-F1
#
_entry.id   AF-A0A9E7JIV4-F1
#
_cell.length_a   1.000
_cell.length_b   1.000
_cell.length_c   1.000
_cell.angle_alpha   90.00
_cell.angle_beta   90.00
_cell.angle_gamma   90.00
#
_symmetry.space_group_name_H-M   'P 1'
#
loop_
_entity.id
_entity.type
_entity.pdbx_description
1 polymer ?
#
loop_
_entity_poly.entity_id
_entity_poly.type
_entity_poly.pdbx_seq_one_letter_code
_entity_poly.pdbx_strand_id
1 'polypeptide(L)'
;RKLLGEKLESCSLEELDELEGTIEQSLRSIRGRKYSLNLIQESSLVKENALLREKCKLLPQLPSAASKEAAPYANLDQHTEVETELRIGFPGRETHGM
;
A
#
# COMPACT_ATOMS: atom_id res chain seq x y z
N ARG A 1 11.19 32.47 -5.52
CA ARG A 1 10.69 33.72 -4.91
C ARG A 1 9.61 34.33 -5.80
N LYS A 2 9.91 35.00 -6.93
CA LYS A 2 8.87 35.57 -7.83
C LYS A 2 7.85 34.53 -8.34
N LEU A 3 8.30 33.38 -8.84
CA LEU A 3 7.43 32.25 -9.25
C LEU A 3 6.56 31.67 -8.11
N LEU A 4 6.88 32.00 -6.86
CA LEU A 4 6.13 31.59 -5.67
C LEU A 4 5.26 32.75 -5.13
N GLY A 5 5.16 33.86 -5.86
CA GLY A 5 4.43 35.07 -5.43
C GLY A 5 5.21 36.01 -4.52
N GLU A 6 6.52 35.79 -4.31
CA GLU A 6 7.33 36.60 -3.40
C GLU A 6 8.15 37.67 -4.13
N LYS A 7 8.31 38.85 -3.52
CA LYS A 7 9.15 39.97 -4.01
C LYS A 7 8.71 40.49 -5.39
N LEU A 8 7.41 40.71 -5.55
CA LEU A 8 6.81 41.26 -6.77
C LEU A 8 6.74 42.80 -6.76
N GLU A 9 7.06 43.46 -5.64
CA GLU A 9 7.00 44.92 -5.48
C GLU A 9 7.88 45.68 -6.48
N SER A 10 8.95 45.05 -6.97
CA SER A 10 9.86 45.63 -7.97
C SER A 10 9.54 45.20 -9.40
N CYS A 11 8.46 44.44 -9.62
CA CYS A 11 8.09 43.97 -10.95
C CYS A 11 7.31 45.04 -11.72
N SER A 12 7.64 45.19 -13.00
CA SER A 12 6.79 45.93 -13.93
C SER A 12 5.53 45.12 -14.27
N LEU A 13 4.54 45.79 -14.87
CA LEU A 13 3.32 45.14 -15.30
C LEU A 13 3.57 44.06 -16.38
N GLU A 14 4.47 44.32 -17.33
CA GLU A 14 4.87 43.31 -18.32
C GLU A 14 5.58 42.11 -17.68
N GLU A 15 6.47 42.33 -16.69
CA GLU A 15 7.11 41.22 -15.98
C GLU A 15 6.08 40.34 -15.23
N LEU A 16 5.04 40.96 -14.68
CA LEU A 16 3.95 40.26 -14.00
C LEU A 16 3.12 39.42 -14.98
N ASP A 17 2.81 39.97 -16.16
CA ASP A 17 2.05 39.28 -17.21
C ASP A 17 2.82 38.07 -17.76
N GLU A 18 4.13 38.22 -18.06
CA GLU A 18 4.98 37.10 -18.47
C GLU A 18 5.08 36.01 -17.38
N LEU A 19 5.18 36.43 -16.12
CA LEU A 19 5.27 35.52 -14.98
C LEU A 19 3.98 34.71 -14.84
N GLU A 20 2.82 35.36 -14.97
CA GLU A 20 1.50 34.72 -14.96
C GLU A 20 1.41 33.68 -16.07
N GLY A 21 1.68 34.07 -17.33
CA GLY A 21 1.65 33.15 -18.47
C GLY A 21 2.56 31.94 -18.29
N THR A 22 3.76 32.14 -17.73
CA THR A 22 4.70 31.06 -17.43
C THR A 22 4.16 30.10 -16.36
N ILE A 23 3.59 30.64 -15.28
CA ILE A 23 3.00 29.84 -14.20
C ILE A 23 1.80 29.05 -14.73
N GLU A 24 0.91 29.69 -15.48
CA GLU A 24 -0.25 29.01 -16.06
C GLU A 24 0.16 27.83 -16.94
N GLN A 25 1.09 28.06 -17.87
CA GLN A 25 1.53 27.05 -18.82
C GLN A 25 2.20 25.86 -18.12
N SER A 26 3.04 26.14 -17.13
CA SER A 26 3.71 25.10 -16.34
C SER A 26 2.72 24.29 -15.51
N LEU A 27 1.73 24.93 -14.87
CA LEU A 27 0.69 24.27 -14.10
C LEU A 27 -0.22 23.40 -14.97
N ARG A 28 -0.62 23.88 -16.16
CA ARG A 28 -1.36 23.08 -17.14
C ARG A 28 -0.58 21.81 -17.49
N SER A 29 0.72 21.95 -17.76
CA SER A 29 1.61 20.83 -18.09
C SER A 29 1.81 19.84 -16.93
N ILE A 30 1.93 20.33 -15.70
CA ILE A 30 2.07 19.49 -14.50
C ILE A 30 0.76 18.72 -14.25
N ARG A 31 -0.39 19.39 -14.30
CA ARG A 31 -1.71 18.76 -14.12
C ARG A 31 -1.96 17.68 -15.17
N GLY A 32 -1.67 17.96 -16.44
CA GLY A 32 -1.80 16.99 -17.53
C GLY A 32 -0.96 15.72 -17.28
N ARG A 33 0.32 15.89 -16.90
CA ARG A 33 1.21 14.77 -16.56
C ARG A 33 0.77 14.00 -15.32
N LYS A 34 0.32 14.68 -14.28
CA LYS A 34 -0.19 14.04 -13.06
C LYS A 34 -1.44 13.20 -13.36
N TYR A 35 -2.35 13.75 -14.16
CA TYR A 35 -3.56 13.05 -14.58
C TYR A 35 -3.22 11.81 -15.41
N SER A 36 -2.33 11.93 -16.40
CA SER A 36 -1.94 10.79 -17.24
C SER A 36 -1.26 9.69 -16.43
N LEU A 37 -0.34 10.03 -15.52
CA LEU A 37 0.33 9.06 -14.65
C LEU A 37 -0.67 8.34 -13.74
N ASN A 38 -1.58 9.06 -13.08
CA ASN A 38 -2.59 8.46 -12.22
C ASN A 38 -3.52 7.52 -13.01
N LEU A 39 -3.98 7.94 -14.19
CA LEU A 39 -4.85 7.13 -15.03
C LEU A 39 -4.14 5.85 -15.49
N ILE A 40 -2.87 5.93 -15.88
CA ILE A 40 -2.07 4.78 -16.28
C ILE A 40 -1.91 3.82 -15.09
N GLN A 41 -1.57 4.33 -13.91
CA GLN A 41 -1.38 3.51 -12.72
C GLN A 41 -2.68 2.84 -12.26
N GLU A 42 -3.78 3.59 -12.20
CA GLU A 42 -5.10 3.04 -11.84
C GLU A 42 -5.55 1.98 -12.85
N SER A 43 -5.44 2.26 -14.15
CA SER A 43 -5.85 1.28 -15.17
C SER A 43 -5.00 0.00 -15.13
N SER A 44 -3.71 0.09 -14.83
CA SER A 44 -2.85 -1.08 -14.63
C SER A 44 -3.27 -1.90 -13.42
N LEU A 45 -3.49 -1.25 -12.26
CA LEU A 45 -3.89 -1.92 -11.02
C LEU A 45 -5.28 -2.56 -11.13
N VAL A 46 -6.22 -1.91 -11.84
CA VAL A 46 -7.56 -2.47 -12.08
C VAL A 46 -7.47 -3.74 -12.92
N LYS A 47 -6.66 -3.72 -13.99
CA LYS A 47 -6.43 -4.91 -14.83
C LYS A 47 -5.78 -6.05 -14.05
N GLU A 48 -4.74 -5.74 -13.28
CA GLU A 48 -4.07 -6.74 -12.44
C GLU A 48 -5.01 -7.34 -11.39
N ASN A 49 -5.79 -6.51 -10.70
CA ASN A 49 -6.79 -6.98 -9.75
C ASN A 49 -7.85 -7.88 -10.40
N ALA A 50 -8.31 -7.55 -11.62
CA ALA A 50 -9.24 -8.41 -12.34
C ALA A 50 -8.62 -9.78 -12.64
N LEU A 51 -7.37 -9.82 -13.11
CA LEU A 51 -6.64 -11.06 -13.37
C LEU A 51 -6.43 -11.90 -12.10
N LEU A 52 -6.08 -11.25 -10.98
CA LEU A 52 -5.92 -11.94 -9.70
C LEU A 52 -7.24 -12.50 -9.18
N ARG A 53 -8.35 -11.74 -9.29
CA ARG A 53 -9.69 -12.21 -8.92
C ARG A 53 -10.10 -13.46 -9.70
N GLU A 54 -9.83 -13.49 -11.01
CA GLU A 54 -10.08 -14.69 -11.82
C GLU A 54 -9.21 -15.88 -11.38
N LYS A 55 -7.92 -15.66 -11.13
CA LYS A 55 -7.04 -16.72 -10.60
C LYS A 55 -7.50 -17.25 -9.24
N CYS A 56 -7.98 -16.39 -8.35
CA CYS A 56 -8.50 -16.80 -7.04
C CYS A 56 -9.80 -17.61 -7.15
N LYS A 57 -10.67 -17.31 -8.13
CA LYS A 57 -11.88 -18.14 -8.40
C LYS A 57 -11.54 -19.55 -8.89
N LEU A 58 -10.39 -19.70 -9.55
CA LEU A 58 -9.90 -20.98 -10.09
C LEU A 58 -9.10 -21.78 -9.05
N LEU A 59 -8.69 -21.16 -7.94
CA LEU A 59 -8.08 -21.87 -6.82
C LEU A 59 -9.18 -22.66 -6.09
N PRO A 60 -8.99 -23.96 -5.82
CA PRO A 60 -9.86 -24.70 -4.92
C PRO A 60 -9.97 -23.91 -3.62
N GLN A 61 -11.20 -23.69 -3.12
CA GLN A 61 -11.44 -22.99 -1.87
C GLN A 61 -10.68 -23.71 -0.75
N LEU A 62 -9.47 -23.24 -0.43
CA LEU A 62 -8.80 -23.66 0.78
C LEU A 62 -9.70 -23.16 1.92
N PRO A 63 -10.13 -24.03 2.87
CA PRO A 63 -11.10 -23.63 3.88
C PRO A 63 -10.57 -22.40 4.61
N SER A 64 -11.26 -21.28 4.40
CA SER A 64 -11.04 -20.04 5.11
C SER A 64 -11.14 -20.35 6.61
N ALA A 65 -10.05 -20.17 7.35
CA ALA A 65 -10.01 -20.30 8.81
C ALA A 65 -10.74 -19.13 9.51
N ALA A 66 -11.89 -18.73 8.98
CA ALA A 66 -12.76 -17.69 9.49
C ALA A 66 -14.23 -18.11 9.30
N SER A 67 -14.63 -19.20 9.97
CA SER A 67 -15.99 -19.33 10.46
C SER A 67 -15.92 -19.77 11.91
N LYS A 68 -16.30 -18.87 12.80
CA LYS A 68 -16.62 -19.21 14.19
C LYS A 68 -17.90 -20.02 14.15
N GLU A 69 -17.82 -21.31 14.40
CA GLU A 69 -18.95 -22.06 14.93
C GLU A 69 -18.43 -23.07 15.95
N ALA A 70 -18.88 -22.89 17.19
CA ALA A 70 -18.54 -23.77 18.29
C ALA A 70 -19.24 -25.11 18.12
N ALA A 71 -18.48 -26.18 17.90
CA ALA A 71 -18.93 -27.54 18.16
C ALA A 71 -17.73 -28.40 18.58
N PRO A 72 -17.72 -29.01 19.78
CA PRO A 72 -16.71 -29.98 20.13
C PRO A 72 -17.18 -31.42 19.88
N TYR A 73 -16.39 -32.09 19.03
CA TYR A 73 -15.91 -33.47 19.18
C TYR A 73 -16.90 -34.64 19.02
N ALA A 74 -16.74 -35.35 17.90
CA ALA A 74 -16.94 -36.80 17.87
C ALA A 74 -15.87 -37.46 16.99
N ASN A 75 -14.93 -38.11 17.68
CA ASN A 75 -14.07 -39.21 17.22
C ASN A 75 -13.01 -38.89 16.15
N LEU A 76 -11.81 -38.49 16.60
CA LEU A 76 -10.57 -38.83 15.90
C LEU A 76 -9.74 -39.75 16.81
N ASP A 77 -9.93 -41.04 16.61
CA ASP A 77 -9.51 -42.16 17.44
C ASP A 77 -8.06 -42.58 17.16
N GLN A 78 -7.13 -41.63 17.18
CA GLN A 78 -5.67 -41.88 17.26
C GLN A 78 -4.90 -40.57 17.45
N HIS A 79 -5.15 -39.87 18.55
CA HIS A 79 -4.23 -38.85 19.02
C HIS A 79 -3.22 -39.50 19.97
N THR A 80 -2.04 -39.85 19.44
CA THR A 80 -0.86 -40.04 20.29
C THR A 80 -0.55 -38.71 20.97
N GLU A 81 -0.84 -38.65 22.27
CA GLU A 81 -0.54 -37.52 23.14
C GLU A 81 0.98 -37.38 23.26
N VAL A 82 1.54 -36.34 22.62
CA VAL A 82 2.97 -36.02 22.72
C VAL A 82 3.11 -34.83 23.65
N GLU A 83 3.70 -35.07 24.81
CA GLU A 83 3.97 -34.01 25.79
C GLU A 83 5.11 -33.14 25.25
N THR A 84 4.82 -31.85 25.02
CA THR A 84 5.81 -30.87 24.56
C THR A 84 6.07 -29.86 25.66
N GLU A 85 7.34 -29.60 25.96
CA GLU A 85 7.72 -28.58 26.94
C GLU A 85 7.64 -27.19 26.29
N LEU A 86 6.81 -26.31 26.82
CA LEU A 86 6.68 -24.93 26.36
C LEU A 86 7.81 -24.07 26.92
N ARG A 87 8.78 -23.71 26.07
CA ARG A 87 9.85 -22.75 26.42
C ARG A 87 9.53 -21.38 25.85
N ILE A 88 9.08 -20.45 26.71
CA ILE A 88 8.89 -19.04 26.35
C ILE A 88 10.05 -18.24 26.93
N GLY A 89 10.83 -17.58 26.05
CA GLY A 89 11.93 -16.70 26.45
C GLY A 89 12.35 -15.76 25.33
N PHE A 90 12.92 -14.60 25.69
CA PHE A 90 13.51 -13.69 24.71
C PHE A 90 14.76 -14.33 24.09
N PRO A 91 14.88 -14.41 22.75
CA PRO A 91 16.10 -14.90 22.13
C PRO A 91 17.23 -13.89 22.36
N GLY A 92 18.30 -14.33 23.03
CA GLY A 92 19.52 -13.56 23.20
C GLY A 92 19.58 -12.70 24.46
N ARG A 93 19.92 -13.34 25.59
CA ARG A 93 20.95 -12.83 26.49
C ARG A 93 21.80 -14.01 26.93
N GLU A 94 22.98 -14.13 26.31
CA GLU A 94 24.06 -14.95 26.83
C GLU A 94 24.42 -14.40 28.21
N THR A 95 23.95 -15.05 29.26
CA THR A 95 24.55 -14.88 30.57
C THR A 95 25.72 -15.86 30.64
N HIS A 96 26.92 -15.36 30.36
CA HIS A 96 28.15 -16.02 30.80
C HIS A 96 28.03 -16.27 32.31
N GLY A 97 28.16 -17.54 32.71
CA GLY A 97 28.14 -17.94 34.11
C GLY A 97 29.13 -19.07 34.33
N MET A 98 30.31 -18.65 34.81
CA MET A 98 31.33 -19.35 35.63
C MET A 98 31.58 -20.84 35.39
#